data_AF-A0A086W6Z2-F1
#
_entry.id   AF-A0A086W6Z2-F1
#
_cell.length_a   1.000
_cell.length_b   1.000
_cell.length_c   1.000
_cell.angle_alpha   90.00
_cell.angle_beta   90.00
_cell.angle_gamma   90.00
#
_symmetry.space_group_name_H-M   'P 1'
#
loop_
_entity.id
_entity.type
_entity.pdbx_description
1 polymer ?
#
loop_
_entity_poly.entity_id
_entity_poly.type
_entity_poly.pdbx_seq_one_letter_code
_entity_poly.pdbx_strand_id
1 'polypeptide(L)'
;MTQSNSRRKFIRNFSLGTVAVSTISLTACGGGDSDDRSVSFAHGVASGDPLADRVILWTRVTATGSGDLDVGWEIAEDSDFTKPVASGIVTTGAAQDYTVKVDATGLAANRGYYYRFGSHGVLSPVGRTKTLPTGSVSRVRFAVFSCSNYPAGYFNVYADAAKFDDIDVGLHLGDYIYEYAAGGYASQNAASMGRVSQPANEIITLSDYRLRYQQYRSDPDLQAVHARMPFITVWDDHELTNDTWRDGAENHDPATEGLWAGRRQMAIQAYHEWMPIRQPDPARPERIYRSFDFGNLLSLHMLDTRVIGRDKQLAYANYVGADRSFNGAAFLADVSAPGRQLMGAEQTAWLQSQMSKSKATWQVLGQQVLMARMLLPAPMVLGTVGYAAYFAIAAKVRAGVALSATEQQQLAATPIPYNLDAWDGYQAARETVLNMARTLDKNLVVLAGDTHNAWASDLLDAGGQPVGVEFGVPSVTSPGFETYFPTYDPATIATSMEQLIGPLQYAETASRGFVVLTVTPSETRAEYRYVDTIRSKTYKASVRKTLRTLPGPASRKILAA
;
A
#
# COMPACT_ATOMS: atom_id res chain seq x y z
N MET A 1 25.41 -49.59 -15.18
CA MET A 1 24.08 -50.02 -15.64
C MET A 1 23.10 -49.61 -14.55
N THR A 2 22.08 -48.77 -14.72
CA THR A 2 21.48 -48.12 -15.89
C THR A 2 20.74 -46.86 -15.41
N GLN A 3 20.84 -45.78 -16.19
CA GLN A 3 20.03 -44.56 -16.11
C GLN A 3 18.63 -44.75 -16.74
N SER A 4 17.77 -43.73 -16.56
CA SER A 4 16.46 -43.46 -17.18
C SER A 4 15.26 -44.04 -16.41
N ASN A 5 14.24 -43.29 -16.00
CA ASN A 5 13.59 -42.15 -16.64
C ASN A 5 13.07 -41.09 -15.64
N SER A 6 13.43 -39.84 -15.93
CA SER A 6 12.77 -38.63 -15.46
C SER A 6 11.66 -38.19 -16.45
N ARG A 7 10.86 -37.18 -16.09
CA ARG A 7 10.16 -36.24 -17.03
C ARG A 7 8.83 -36.62 -17.72
N ARG A 8 7.85 -37.26 -17.04
CA ARG A 8 6.44 -37.26 -17.52
C ARG A 8 5.41 -37.13 -16.41
N LYS A 9 5.19 -35.91 -15.90
CA LYS A 9 3.92 -35.51 -15.26
C LYS A 9 3.67 -34.00 -15.18
N PHE A 10 4.27 -33.20 -16.08
CA PHE A 10 4.10 -31.74 -16.10
C PHE A 10 3.96 -31.11 -17.50
N ILE A 11 3.61 -31.88 -18.53
CA ILE A 11 3.26 -31.30 -19.85
C ILE A 11 2.01 -32.02 -20.36
N ARG A 12 0.84 -31.47 -20.05
CA ARG A 12 -0.36 -31.56 -20.91
C ARG A 12 -1.38 -30.50 -20.46
N ASN A 13 -1.23 -29.31 -21.02
CA ASN A 13 -2.31 -28.40 -21.45
C ASN A 13 -1.67 -27.09 -21.97
N PHE A 14 -0.88 -27.23 -23.02
CA PHE A 14 -0.52 -26.11 -23.88
C PHE A 14 -0.65 -26.59 -25.32
N SER A 15 -1.85 -26.44 -25.87
CA SER A 15 -2.12 -26.60 -27.29
C SER A 15 -2.40 -25.21 -27.86
N LEU A 16 -1.40 -24.69 -28.56
CA LEU A 16 -1.58 -23.69 -29.61
C LEU A 16 -2.58 -24.24 -30.64
N GLY A 17 -3.62 -23.47 -30.96
CA GLY A 17 -4.45 -23.77 -32.11
C GLY A 17 -5.86 -23.20 -32.06
N THR A 18 -6.04 -22.09 -32.78
CA THR A 18 -7.31 -21.63 -33.38
C THR A 18 -8.39 -21.13 -32.42
N VAL A 19 -8.72 -19.84 -32.56
CA VAL A 19 -9.90 -19.20 -31.98
C VAL A 19 -11.15 -19.85 -32.57
N ALA A 20 -11.64 -20.88 -31.88
CA ALA A 20 -13.07 -21.18 -31.86
C ALA A 20 -13.60 -20.51 -30.59
N VAL A 21 -14.32 -19.40 -30.76
CA VAL A 21 -15.16 -18.83 -29.68
C VAL A 21 -16.30 -19.82 -29.48
N SER A 22 -16.04 -20.93 -28.80
CA SER A 22 -17.10 -21.72 -28.19
C SER A 22 -17.57 -20.90 -27.01
N THR A 23 -18.75 -20.31 -27.14
CA THR A 23 -19.56 -19.82 -26.02
C THR A 23 -19.83 -21.00 -25.10
N ILE A 24 -18.86 -21.31 -24.22
CA ILE A 24 -19.14 -22.09 -23.02
C ILE A 24 -19.93 -21.13 -22.16
N SER A 25 -21.24 -21.09 -22.37
CA SER A 25 -22.16 -20.47 -21.45
C SER A 25 -21.80 -20.99 -20.06
N LEU A 26 -21.58 -20.09 -19.10
CA LEU A 26 -21.40 -20.42 -17.67
C LEU A 26 -22.61 -21.18 -17.06
N THR A 27 -23.57 -21.59 -17.88
CA THR A 27 -24.62 -22.54 -17.58
C THR A 27 -24.06 -23.96 -17.49
N ALA A 28 -23.94 -24.43 -16.26
CA ALA A 28 -24.18 -25.80 -15.82
C ALA A 28 -23.88 -26.90 -16.85
N CYS A 29 -22.65 -27.42 -16.84
CA CYS A 29 -22.42 -28.80 -17.25
C CYS A 29 -23.09 -29.71 -16.21
N GLY A 30 -24.38 -29.98 -16.39
CA GLY A 30 -25.08 -31.07 -15.75
C GLY A 30 -24.47 -32.39 -16.22
N GLY A 31 -23.74 -33.06 -15.33
CA GLY A 31 -23.02 -34.28 -15.64
C GLY A 31 -22.59 -35.03 -14.39
N GLY A 32 -23.55 -35.55 -13.61
CA GLY A 32 -23.42 -36.82 -12.92
C GLY A 32 -22.48 -36.92 -11.71
N ASP A 33 -22.55 -35.99 -10.76
CA ASP A 33 -22.49 -36.32 -9.33
C ASP A 33 -23.21 -35.18 -8.58
N SER A 34 -24.15 -35.50 -7.70
CA SER A 34 -24.98 -34.50 -7.01
C SER A 34 -24.15 -33.84 -5.91
N ASP A 35 -23.27 -32.95 -6.31
CA ASP A 35 -22.57 -32.07 -5.38
C ASP A 35 -23.56 -31.00 -4.88
N ASP A 36 -24.32 -31.32 -3.84
CA ASP A 36 -25.37 -30.49 -3.22
C ASP A 36 -24.79 -29.33 -2.39
N ARG A 37 -23.55 -28.93 -2.67
CA ARG A 37 -22.89 -27.81 -1.99
C ARG A 37 -23.54 -26.49 -2.41
N SER A 38 -23.90 -25.69 -1.42
CA SER A 38 -24.33 -24.32 -1.67
C SER A 38 -23.12 -23.42 -1.77
N VAL A 39 -23.09 -22.60 -2.82
CA VAL A 39 -21.96 -21.71 -3.15
C VAL A 39 -22.40 -20.26 -3.17
N SER A 40 -21.52 -19.36 -2.75
CA SER A 40 -21.68 -17.91 -2.88
C SER A 40 -20.32 -17.23 -3.09
N PHE A 41 -20.35 -15.97 -3.55
CA PHE A 41 -19.17 -15.12 -3.69
C PHE A 41 -19.17 -14.03 -2.61
N ALA A 42 -19.16 -14.45 -1.34
CA ALA A 42 -19.36 -13.58 -0.18
C ALA A 42 -18.28 -12.48 -0.01
N HIS A 43 -17.14 -12.63 -0.68
CA HIS A 43 -15.98 -11.72 -0.61
C HIS A 43 -15.81 -10.91 -1.91
N GLY A 44 -16.83 -10.91 -2.77
CA GLY A 44 -16.85 -10.19 -4.03
C GLY A 44 -15.80 -10.68 -5.04
N VAL A 45 -15.42 -9.77 -5.92
CA VAL A 45 -14.42 -9.97 -6.96
C VAL A 45 -13.35 -8.89 -6.85
N ALA A 46 -12.19 -9.12 -7.46
CA ALA A 46 -11.16 -8.10 -7.63
C ALA A 46 -10.38 -8.36 -8.92
N SER A 47 -9.76 -7.32 -9.44
CA SER A 47 -8.75 -7.46 -10.49
C SER A 47 -7.52 -6.66 -10.11
N GLY A 48 -6.37 -7.00 -10.67
CA GLY A 48 -5.13 -6.35 -10.29
C GLY A 48 -3.94 -6.71 -11.16
N ASP A 49 -2.82 -6.05 -10.87
CA ASP A 49 -1.60 -6.08 -11.67
C ASP A 49 -1.91 -6.05 -13.17
N PRO A 50 -2.58 -5.01 -13.69
CA PRO A 50 -2.79 -4.94 -15.12
C PRO A 50 -1.45 -4.85 -15.84
N LEU A 51 -1.36 -5.49 -17.00
CA LEU A 51 -0.34 -5.27 -18.02
C LEU A 51 -1.03 -4.88 -19.33
N ALA A 52 -0.27 -4.65 -20.39
CA ALA A 52 -0.82 -4.24 -21.67
C ALA A 52 -1.71 -5.30 -22.33
N ASP A 53 -1.45 -6.58 -22.05
CA ASP A 53 -2.11 -7.71 -22.73
C ASP A 53 -2.86 -8.66 -21.80
N ARG A 54 -2.88 -8.35 -20.49
CA ARG A 54 -3.41 -9.25 -19.46
C ARG A 54 -3.71 -8.55 -18.14
N VAL A 55 -4.48 -9.21 -17.29
CA VAL A 55 -4.80 -8.73 -15.94
C VAL A 55 -5.10 -9.91 -15.01
N ILE A 56 -4.80 -9.76 -13.72
CA ILE A 56 -5.22 -10.74 -12.72
C ILE A 56 -6.70 -10.57 -12.42
N LEU A 57 -7.46 -11.65 -12.47
CA LEU A 57 -8.82 -11.75 -11.97
C LEU A 57 -8.81 -12.58 -10.69
N TRP A 58 -9.54 -12.13 -9.68
CA TRP A 58 -9.57 -12.74 -8.35
C TRP A 58 -10.99 -12.87 -7.81
N THR A 59 -11.26 -13.96 -7.12
CA THR A 59 -12.41 -14.12 -6.21
C THR A 59 -12.10 -15.16 -5.13
N ARG A 60 -12.99 -15.31 -4.15
CA ARG A 60 -13.04 -16.48 -3.27
C ARG A 60 -14.43 -17.08 -3.30
N VAL A 61 -14.49 -18.40 -3.46
CA VAL A 61 -15.74 -19.15 -3.41
C VAL A 61 -16.02 -19.55 -1.97
N THR A 62 -17.18 -19.16 -1.45
CA THR A 62 -17.68 -19.59 -0.13
C THR A 62 -18.66 -20.73 -0.35
N ALA A 63 -18.31 -21.93 0.11
CA ALA A 63 -19.11 -23.14 -0.07
C ALA A 63 -19.42 -23.84 1.25
N THR A 64 -20.54 -24.57 1.31
CA THR A 64 -20.74 -25.60 2.33
C THR A 64 -19.89 -26.83 2.01
N GLY A 65 -19.42 -27.55 3.04
CA GLY A 65 -18.64 -28.78 2.87
C GLY A 65 -17.15 -28.59 2.54
N SER A 66 -16.50 -29.69 2.16
CA SER A 66 -15.07 -29.75 1.87
C SER A 66 -14.81 -30.40 0.50
N GLY A 67 -13.61 -30.18 -0.04
CA GLY A 67 -13.18 -30.75 -1.32
C GLY A 67 -13.08 -29.69 -2.41
N ASP A 68 -12.44 -30.06 -3.51
CA ASP A 68 -12.13 -29.11 -4.59
C ASP A 68 -13.40 -28.63 -5.32
N LEU A 69 -13.36 -27.41 -5.86
CA LEU A 69 -14.44 -26.75 -6.58
C LEU A 69 -13.95 -26.26 -7.94
N ASP A 70 -14.69 -26.57 -8.99
CA ASP A 70 -14.50 -25.95 -10.29
C ASP A 70 -15.17 -24.58 -10.35
N VAL A 71 -14.42 -23.61 -10.84
CA VAL A 71 -14.82 -22.20 -10.93
C VAL A 71 -14.57 -21.71 -12.36
N GLY A 72 -15.65 -21.46 -13.07
CA GLY A 72 -15.62 -20.79 -14.36
C GLY A 72 -15.30 -19.30 -14.19
N TRP A 73 -14.60 -18.73 -15.16
CA TRP A 73 -14.35 -17.30 -15.26
C TRP A 73 -14.53 -16.83 -16.71
N GLU A 74 -14.94 -15.59 -16.88
CA GLU A 74 -15.17 -14.96 -18.18
C GLU A 74 -14.78 -13.48 -18.11
N ILE A 75 -14.16 -12.97 -19.17
CA ILE A 75 -13.87 -11.55 -19.38
C ILE A 75 -14.43 -11.11 -20.74
N ALA A 76 -15.11 -9.98 -20.79
CA ALA A 76 -15.85 -9.47 -21.94
C ALA A 76 -15.66 -7.97 -22.14
N GLU A 77 -15.95 -7.48 -23.36
CA GLU A 77 -15.92 -6.05 -23.68
C GLU A 77 -17.11 -5.26 -23.12
N ASP A 78 -18.20 -5.94 -22.75
CA ASP A 78 -19.45 -5.36 -22.28
C ASP A 78 -19.96 -6.04 -21.00
N SER A 79 -20.74 -5.30 -20.21
CA SER A 79 -21.25 -5.76 -18.91
C SER A 79 -22.28 -6.88 -19.00
N ASP A 80 -22.91 -7.05 -20.16
CA ASP A 80 -23.91 -8.09 -20.41
C ASP A 80 -23.27 -9.39 -20.91
N PHE A 81 -21.94 -9.42 -21.07
CA PHE A 81 -21.14 -10.55 -21.54
C PHE A 81 -21.57 -11.06 -22.93
N THR A 82 -22.01 -10.16 -23.81
CA THR A 82 -22.36 -10.50 -25.20
C THR A 82 -21.13 -10.58 -26.12
N LYS A 83 -20.00 -10.01 -25.70
CA LYS A 83 -18.71 -10.01 -26.41
C LYS A 83 -17.60 -10.59 -25.53
N PRO A 84 -17.63 -11.89 -25.23
CA PRO A 84 -16.56 -12.53 -24.46
C PRO A 84 -15.24 -12.50 -25.23
N VAL A 85 -14.15 -12.24 -24.51
CA VAL A 85 -12.79 -12.15 -25.04
C VAL A 85 -11.97 -13.36 -24.62
N ALA A 86 -12.10 -13.78 -23.36
CA ALA A 86 -11.48 -15.00 -22.84
C ALA A 86 -12.33 -15.60 -21.72
N SER A 87 -12.23 -16.91 -21.55
CA SER A 87 -12.87 -17.64 -20.47
C SER A 87 -12.11 -18.92 -20.15
N GLY A 88 -12.42 -19.53 -19.01
CA GLY A 88 -11.84 -20.80 -18.62
C GLY A 88 -12.45 -21.34 -17.34
N ILE A 89 -11.93 -22.48 -16.89
CA ILE A 89 -12.29 -23.12 -15.63
C ILE A 89 -11.00 -23.34 -14.83
N VAL A 90 -11.04 -23.06 -13.54
CA VAL A 90 -9.96 -23.35 -12.60
C VAL A 90 -10.51 -24.09 -11.39
N THR A 91 -9.73 -25.01 -10.86
CA THR A 91 -10.07 -25.75 -9.65
C THR A 91 -9.45 -25.06 -8.44
N THR A 92 -10.21 -24.89 -7.36
CA THR A 92 -9.74 -24.34 -6.08
C THR A 92 -10.16 -25.22 -4.92
N GLY A 93 -9.51 -25.08 -3.77
CA GLY A 93 -9.75 -25.93 -2.60
C GLY A 93 -9.19 -25.35 -1.31
N ALA A 94 -9.29 -26.12 -0.23
CA ALA A 94 -8.89 -25.69 1.12
C ALA A 94 -7.40 -25.30 1.23
N ALA A 95 -6.53 -25.85 0.35
CA ALA A 95 -5.09 -25.55 0.34
C ALA A 95 -4.78 -24.07 0.12
N GLN A 96 -5.64 -23.35 -0.62
CA GLN A 96 -5.51 -21.92 -0.94
C GLN A 96 -6.74 -21.11 -0.49
N ASP A 97 -7.43 -21.60 0.55
CA ASP A 97 -8.63 -20.99 1.11
C ASP A 97 -9.75 -20.72 0.08
N TYR A 98 -9.90 -21.63 -0.90
CA TYR A 98 -10.89 -21.52 -1.98
C TYR A 98 -10.79 -20.21 -2.79
N THR A 99 -9.64 -19.53 -2.73
CA THR A 99 -9.35 -18.36 -3.55
C THR A 99 -9.06 -18.80 -4.98
N VAL A 100 -9.41 -17.94 -5.93
CA VAL A 100 -9.18 -18.13 -7.35
C VAL A 100 -8.38 -16.94 -7.84
N LYS A 101 -7.30 -17.22 -8.57
CA LYS A 101 -6.48 -16.21 -9.23
C LYS A 101 -6.16 -16.65 -10.66
N VAL A 102 -6.57 -15.83 -11.62
CA VAL A 102 -6.40 -16.10 -13.05
C VAL A 102 -5.61 -14.96 -13.68
N ASP A 103 -4.53 -15.26 -14.40
CA ASP A 103 -3.86 -14.30 -15.29
C ASP A 103 -4.55 -14.34 -16.66
N ALA A 104 -5.58 -13.51 -16.83
CA ALA A 104 -6.37 -13.47 -18.06
C ALA A 104 -5.57 -12.77 -19.16
N THR A 105 -5.14 -13.52 -20.18
CA THR A 105 -4.28 -13.05 -21.27
C THR A 105 -5.04 -12.83 -22.59
N GLY A 106 -4.35 -12.28 -23.60
CA GLY A 106 -4.92 -12.07 -24.93
C GLY A 106 -5.77 -10.80 -25.06
N LEU A 107 -5.64 -9.88 -24.10
CA LEU A 107 -6.40 -8.64 -24.05
C LEU A 107 -5.72 -7.55 -24.88
N ALA A 108 -6.50 -6.65 -25.46
CA ALA A 108 -5.97 -5.42 -26.07
C ALA A 108 -5.53 -4.41 -25.00
N ALA A 109 -4.48 -3.64 -25.30
CA ALA A 109 -3.95 -2.58 -24.43
C ALA A 109 -4.89 -1.38 -24.30
N ASN A 110 -4.77 -0.65 -23.18
CA ASN A 110 -5.58 0.54 -22.84
C ASN A 110 -7.11 0.33 -22.97
N ARG A 111 -7.60 -0.86 -22.62
CA ARG A 111 -8.99 -1.25 -22.85
C ARG A 111 -9.65 -1.64 -21.53
N GLY A 112 -10.85 -1.10 -21.31
CA GLY A 112 -11.72 -1.51 -20.20
C GLY A 112 -12.45 -2.80 -20.54
N TYR A 113 -12.61 -3.67 -19.55
CA TYR A 113 -13.33 -4.94 -19.66
C TYR A 113 -14.22 -5.18 -18.43
N TYR A 114 -15.15 -6.11 -18.57
CA TYR A 114 -15.99 -6.65 -17.51
C TYR A 114 -15.64 -8.11 -17.29
N TYR A 115 -15.69 -8.59 -16.05
CA TYR A 115 -15.39 -9.98 -15.73
C TYR A 115 -16.31 -10.52 -14.63
N ARG A 116 -16.52 -11.83 -14.63
CA ARG A 116 -17.29 -12.54 -13.60
C ARG A 116 -16.79 -13.97 -13.44
N PHE A 117 -17.19 -14.59 -12.34
CA PHE A 117 -16.96 -15.99 -12.04
C PHE A 117 -18.28 -16.73 -11.90
N GLY A 118 -18.24 -18.05 -12.04
CA GLY A 118 -19.38 -18.92 -11.82
C GLY A 118 -18.99 -20.28 -11.25
N SER A 119 -19.77 -20.79 -10.31
CA SER A 119 -19.64 -22.15 -9.79
C SER A 119 -21.00 -22.63 -9.27
N HIS A 120 -21.33 -23.90 -9.50
CA HIS A 120 -22.59 -24.51 -9.05
C HIS A 120 -23.84 -23.70 -9.44
N GLY A 121 -23.86 -23.13 -10.66
CA GLY A 121 -24.96 -22.33 -11.17
C GLY A 121 -25.11 -20.93 -10.55
N VAL A 122 -24.24 -20.56 -9.61
CA VAL A 122 -24.20 -19.22 -8.99
C VAL A 122 -23.15 -18.37 -9.70
N LEU A 123 -23.51 -17.12 -10.02
CA LEU A 123 -22.59 -16.13 -10.59
C LEU A 123 -22.10 -15.15 -9.52
N SER A 124 -20.86 -14.70 -9.67
CA SER A 124 -20.31 -13.61 -8.86
C SER A 124 -20.92 -12.26 -9.27
N PRO A 125 -20.75 -11.21 -8.44
CA PRO A 125 -20.85 -9.84 -8.93
C PRO A 125 -19.95 -9.61 -10.16
N VAL A 126 -20.37 -8.68 -11.02
CA VAL A 126 -19.56 -8.26 -12.18
C VAL A 126 -18.52 -7.25 -11.73
N GLY A 127 -17.26 -7.51 -12.06
CA GLY A 127 -16.16 -6.57 -11.87
C GLY A 127 -15.80 -5.85 -13.17
N ARG A 128 -15.17 -4.69 -13.03
CA ARG A 128 -14.56 -3.90 -14.10
C ARG A 128 -13.04 -3.91 -13.94
N THR A 129 -12.35 -3.93 -15.06
CA THR A 129 -10.88 -3.90 -15.10
C THR A 129 -10.38 -3.12 -16.31
N LYS A 130 -9.09 -2.80 -16.36
CA LYS A 130 -8.47 -2.09 -17.47
C LYS A 130 -7.03 -2.54 -17.68
N THR A 131 -6.65 -2.85 -18.91
CA THR A 131 -5.26 -3.14 -19.29
C THR A 131 -4.43 -1.86 -19.40
N LEU A 132 -3.12 -1.98 -19.17
CA LEU A 132 -2.22 -0.84 -19.24
C LEU A 132 -2.09 -0.31 -20.69
N PRO A 133 -1.89 1.01 -20.87
CA PRO A 133 -1.63 1.56 -22.18
C PRO A 133 -0.20 1.31 -22.65
N THR A 134 0.01 1.38 -23.97
CA THR A 134 1.32 1.41 -24.62
C THR A 134 1.46 2.65 -25.49
N GLY A 135 2.68 3.01 -25.88
CA GLY A 135 2.92 4.18 -26.74
C GLY A 135 2.67 5.51 -26.02
N SER A 136 2.09 6.48 -26.73
CA SER A 136 1.85 7.83 -26.19
C SER A 136 0.59 7.90 -25.35
N VAL A 137 0.72 8.39 -24.11
CA VAL A 137 -0.39 8.47 -23.15
C VAL A 137 -0.54 9.92 -22.68
N SER A 138 -1.74 10.48 -22.80
CA SER A 138 -2.01 11.88 -22.43
C SER A 138 -2.35 12.06 -20.95
N ARG A 139 -2.90 11.04 -20.30
CA ARG A 139 -3.32 11.08 -18.90
C ARG A 139 -3.38 9.67 -18.31
N VAL A 140 -2.98 9.55 -17.05
CA VAL A 140 -3.28 8.40 -16.18
C VAL A 140 -3.82 8.92 -14.85
N ARG A 141 -4.84 8.27 -14.28
CA ARG A 141 -5.39 8.59 -12.95
C ARG A 141 -5.32 7.40 -12.00
N PHE A 142 -4.84 7.66 -10.78
CA PHE A 142 -4.82 6.70 -9.69
C PHE A 142 -5.75 7.16 -8.57
N ALA A 143 -6.34 6.20 -7.85
CA ALA A 143 -6.81 6.41 -6.49
C ALA A 143 -5.84 5.71 -5.54
N VAL A 144 -5.19 6.44 -4.64
CA VAL A 144 -4.11 5.94 -3.78
C VAL A 144 -4.58 5.85 -2.33
N PHE A 145 -4.36 4.70 -1.70
CA PHE A 145 -4.86 4.34 -0.37
C PHE A 145 -3.76 3.73 0.50
N SER A 146 -3.98 3.78 1.81
CA SER A 146 -3.21 3.03 2.82
C SER A 146 -4.04 2.89 4.10
N CYS A 147 -3.68 1.97 4.99
CA CYS A 147 -4.08 1.97 6.40
C CYS A 147 -5.60 1.92 6.62
N SER A 148 -6.14 0.71 6.49
CA SER A 148 -7.57 0.40 6.48
C SER A 148 -8.04 -0.32 7.73
N ASN A 149 -7.64 0.10 8.93
CA ASN A 149 -8.00 -0.61 10.16
C ASN A 149 -9.52 -0.78 10.31
N TYR A 150 -9.99 -2.02 10.18
CA TYR A 150 -11.42 -2.39 10.14
C TYR A 150 -12.18 -1.97 11.41
N PRO A 151 -11.72 -2.29 12.64
CA PRO A 151 -12.39 -1.84 13.87
C PRO A 151 -12.45 -0.31 14.05
N ALA A 152 -11.57 0.45 13.38
CA ALA A 152 -11.50 1.89 13.55
C ALA A 152 -12.71 2.62 12.93
N GLY A 153 -13.34 2.09 11.88
CA GLY A 153 -14.51 2.73 11.28
C GLY A 153 -14.99 2.08 9.98
N TYR A 154 -16.09 2.60 9.44
CA TYR A 154 -16.63 2.21 8.14
C TYR A 154 -15.72 2.68 7.00
N PHE A 155 -15.66 1.88 5.93
CA PHE A 155 -14.85 2.13 4.75
C PHE A 155 -15.48 3.15 3.77
N ASN A 156 -15.97 4.26 4.31
CA ASN A 156 -16.55 5.37 3.54
C ASN A 156 -15.60 5.93 2.48
N VAL A 157 -14.29 5.87 2.74
CA VAL A 157 -13.24 6.26 1.78
C VAL A 157 -13.30 5.39 0.52
N TYR A 158 -13.41 4.06 0.68
CA TYR A 158 -13.58 3.14 -0.45
C TYR A 158 -14.93 3.34 -1.14
N ALA A 159 -16.00 3.56 -0.36
CA ALA A 159 -17.32 3.88 -0.91
C ALA A 159 -17.29 5.13 -1.82
N ASP A 160 -16.51 6.15 -1.44
CA ASP A 160 -16.38 7.37 -2.23
C ASP A 160 -15.52 7.15 -3.48
N ALA A 161 -14.39 6.44 -3.35
CA ALA A 161 -13.55 6.10 -4.49
C ALA A 161 -14.26 5.21 -5.52
N ALA A 162 -15.14 4.31 -5.07
CA ALA A 162 -15.94 3.44 -5.93
C ALA A 162 -16.96 4.19 -6.81
N LYS A 163 -17.17 5.51 -6.59
CA LYS A 163 -18.03 6.35 -7.43
C LYS A 163 -17.33 6.85 -8.69
N PHE A 164 -16.00 6.77 -8.77
CA PHE A 164 -15.26 7.24 -9.92
C PHE A 164 -15.35 6.26 -11.09
N ASP A 165 -15.55 6.81 -12.29
CA ASP A 165 -15.60 6.05 -13.54
C ASP A 165 -14.35 6.19 -14.41
N ASP A 166 -13.44 7.10 -14.03
CA ASP A 166 -12.29 7.48 -14.84
C ASP A 166 -10.93 7.32 -14.12
N ILE A 167 -10.91 6.51 -13.05
CA ILE A 167 -9.67 6.03 -12.43
C ILE A 167 -9.16 4.82 -13.22
N ASP A 168 -7.89 4.85 -13.61
CA ASP A 168 -7.26 3.76 -14.35
C ASP A 168 -6.85 2.61 -13.43
N VAL A 169 -6.34 2.92 -12.24
CA VAL A 169 -5.83 1.95 -11.26
C VAL A 169 -6.04 2.44 -9.83
N GLY A 170 -6.48 1.53 -8.94
CA GLY A 170 -6.37 1.71 -7.49
C GLY A 170 -4.99 1.29 -6.99
N LEU A 171 -4.31 2.12 -6.20
CA LEU A 171 -3.00 1.83 -5.62
C LEU A 171 -3.15 1.68 -4.10
N HIS A 172 -2.74 0.56 -3.53
CA HIS A 172 -2.73 0.35 -2.07
C HIS A 172 -1.31 0.19 -1.56
N LEU A 173 -0.89 1.05 -0.64
CA LEU A 173 0.50 1.17 -0.19
C LEU A 173 0.84 0.31 1.03
N GLY A 174 -0.16 -0.34 1.60
CA GLY A 174 -0.04 -1.33 2.68
C GLY A 174 -0.96 -1.01 3.85
N ASP A 175 -0.91 -1.83 4.89
CA ASP A 175 -1.88 -1.87 5.98
C ASP A 175 -3.31 -2.10 5.48
N TYR A 176 -3.45 -3.02 4.54
CA TYR A 176 -4.73 -3.48 4.02
C TYR A 176 -5.53 -4.22 5.10
N ILE A 177 -4.82 -4.99 5.93
CA ILE A 177 -5.34 -5.56 7.19
C ILE A 177 -4.50 -5.10 8.37
N TYR A 178 -5.02 -5.32 9.58
CA TYR A 178 -4.29 -5.23 10.85
C TYR A 178 -4.34 -6.58 11.55
N GLU A 179 -3.32 -6.91 12.34
CA GLU A 179 -3.09 -8.20 12.99
C GLU A 179 -3.73 -8.34 14.37
N TYR A 180 -4.01 -7.21 15.02
CA TYR A 180 -4.39 -7.14 16.43
C TYR A 180 -5.63 -7.94 16.81
N ALA A 181 -5.69 -8.31 18.10
CA ALA A 181 -6.86 -8.86 18.77
C ALA A 181 -8.08 -7.92 18.75
N ALA A 182 -9.26 -8.44 19.07
CA ALA A 182 -10.54 -7.73 19.11
C ALA A 182 -10.55 -6.45 19.97
N GLY A 183 -9.81 -6.44 21.08
CA GLY A 183 -9.64 -5.28 21.97
C GLY A 183 -8.33 -4.52 21.75
N GLY A 184 -7.62 -4.81 20.65
CA GLY A 184 -6.34 -4.20 20.34
C GLY A 184 -6.48 -2.80 19.74
N TYR A 185 -5.61 -2.48 18.78
CA TYR A 185 -5.47 -1.14 18.22
C TYR A 185 -6.76 -0.53 17.66
N ALA A 186 -7.07 0.70 18.12
CA ALA A 186 -8.20 1.52 17.67
C ALA A 186 -9.59 0.84 17.69
N SER A 187 -9.83 -0.02 18.69
CA SER A 187 -11.02 -0.87 18.78
C SER A 187 -12.16 -0.33 19.66
N GLN A 188 -12.03 0.87 20.25
CA GLN A 188 -12.93 1.35 21.31
C GLN A 188 -14.40 1.42 20.89
N ASN A 189 -14.68 1.67 19.61
CA ASN A 189 -16.04 1.74 19.04
C ASN A 189 -16.40 0.53 18.17
N ALA A 190 -15.54 -0.49 18.09
CA ALA A 190 -15.72 -1.59 17.15
C ALA A 190 -17.02 -2.37 17.42
N ALA A 191 -17.34 -2.63 18.69
CA ALA A 191 -18.53 -3.39 19.07
C ALA A 191 -19.84 -2.69 18.66
N SER A 192 -19.95 -1.37 18.88
CA SER A 192 -21.15 -0.62 18.52
C SER A 192 -21.36 -0.49 17.00
N MET A 193 -20.27 -0.58 16.22
CA MET A 193 -20.32 -0.57 14.76
C MET A 193 -20.46 -1.98 14.15
N GLY A 194 -20.41 -3.05 14.95
CA GLY A 194 -20.37 -4.43 14.45
C GLY A 194 -19.07 -4.77 13.71
N ARG A 195 -17.95 -4.15 14.11
CA ARG A 195 -16.65 -4.22 13.43
C ARG A 195 -15.52 -4.79 14.30
N VAL A 196 -15.86 -5.59 15.32
CA VAL A 196 -14.87 -6.24 16.19
C VAL A 196 -13.99 -7.18 15.35
N SER A 197 -12.67 -7.11 15.52
CA SER A 197 -11.73 -7.94 14.77
C SER A 197 -12.00 -9.43 14.93
N GLN A 198 -11.85 -10.17 13.82
CA GLN A 198 -11.97 -11.63 13.78
C GLN A 198 -10.71 -12.24 13.13
N PRO A 199 -10.11 -13.30 13.73
CA PRO A 199 -10.46 -13.87 15.04
C PRO A 199 -10.24 -12.86 16.18
N ALA A 200 -10.77 -13.17 17.36
CA ALA A 200 -10.72 -12.26 18.51
C ALA A 200 -9.32 -12.15 19.12
N ASN A 201 -8.46 -13.15 18.91
CA ASN A 201 -7.03 -13.10 19.23
C ASN A 201 -6.23 -12.35 18.16
N GLU A 202 -4.98 -12.05 18.49
CA GLU A 202 -3.98 -11.63 17.50
C GLU A 202 -3.75 -12.75 16.47
N ILE A 203 -3.61 -12.36 15.20
CA ILE A 203 -3.44 -13.32 14.11
C ILE A 203 -1.98 -13.78 14.01
N ILE A 204 -1.77 -15.09 14.17
CA ILE A 204 -0.43 -15.69 14.18
C ILE A 204 -0.37 -16.84 13.17
N THR A 205 -1.43 -17.65 13.08
CA THR A 205 -1.51 -18.81 12.19
C THR A 205 -2.07 -18.45 10.82
N LEU A 206 -1.80 -19.30 9.81
CA LEU A 206 -2.38 -19.13 8.47
C LEU A 206 -3.92 -19.02 8.48
N SER A 207 -4.60 -19.81 9.33
CA SER A 207 -6.05 -19.71 9.50
C SER A 207 -6.50 -18.38 10.09
N ASP A 208 -5.71 -17.79 11.00
CA ASP A 208 -6.03 -16.48 11.57
C ASP A 208 -5.91 -15.39 10.51
N TYR A 209 -4.81 -15.38 9.73
CA TYR A 209 -4.64 -14.43 8.63
C TYR A 209 -5.74 -14.55 7.58
N ARG A 210 -6.07 -15.78 7.16
CA ARG A 210 -7.18 -16.03 6.22
C ARG A 210 -8.50 -15.49 6.75
N LEU A 211 -8.83 -15.76 8.02
CA LEU A 211 -10.07 -15.25 8.62
C LEU A 211 -10.08 -13.71 8.73
N ARG A 212 -8.93 -13.09 8.98
CA ARG A 212 -8.81 -11.62 8.96
C ARG A 212 -9.07 -11.05 7.57
N TYR A 213 -8.49 -11.64 6.52
CA TYR A 213 -8.79 -11.23 5.15
C TYR A 213 -10.26 -11.46 4.78
N GLN A 214 -10.86 -12.58 5.19
CA GLN A 214 -12.30 -12.83 5.02
C GLN A 214 -13.13 -11.69 5.63
N GLN A 215 -12.83 -11.31 6.88
CA GLN A 215 -13.50 -10.20 7.55
C GLN A 215 -13.37 -8.90 6.76
N TYR A 216 -12.16 -8.50 6.38
CA TYR A 216 -11.95 -7.23 5.69
C TYR A 216 -12.64 -7.24 4.32
N ARG A 217 -12.49 -8.31 3.55
CA ARG A 217 -13.12 -8.49 2.22
C ARG A 217 -14.63 -8.73 2.28
N SER A 218 -15.22 -8.92 3.46
CA SER A 218 -16.68 -8.96 3.62
C SER A 218 -17.32 -7.57 3.60
N ASP A 219 -16.53 -6.50 3.76
CA ASP A 219 -17.03 -5.13 3.75
C ASP A 219 -17.55 -4.73 2.35
N PRO A 220 -18.81 -4.26 2.23
CA PRO A 220 -19.42 -3.97 0.93
C PRO A 220 -18.75 -2.80 0.19
N ASP A 221 -18.19 -1.82 0.91
CA ASP A 221 -17.53 -0.67 0.29
C ASP A 221 -16.14 -1.05 -0.25
N LEU A 222 -15.45 -1.97 0.45
CA LEU A 222 -14.21 -2.58 -0.06
C LEU A 222 -14.47 -3.49 -1.26
N GLN A 223 -15.57 -4.26 -1.26
CA GLN A 223 -15.97 -5.03 -2.43
C GLN A 223 -16.30 -4.12 -3.63
N ALA A 224 -17.01 -3.02 -3.39
CA ALA A 224 -17.40 -2.07 -4.43
C ALA A 224 -16.19 -1.42 -5.11
N VAL A 225 -15.18 -0.97 -4.36
CA VAL A 225 -13.98 -0.36 -4.96
C VAL A 225 -13.16 -1.39 -5.76
N HIS A 226 -13.03 -2.62 -5.26
CA HIS A 226 -12.32 -3.69 -5.98
C HIS A 226 -13.05 -4.19 -7.23
N ALA A 227 -14.38 -4.13 -7.25
CA ALA A 227 -15.16 -4.42 -8.44
C ALA A 227 -15.14 -3.27 -9.45
N ARG A 228 -14.72 -2.06 -9.06
CA ARG A 228 -14.75 -0.86 -9.94
C ARG A 228 -13.52 -0.73 -10.83
N MET A 229 -12.34 -1.11 -10.34
CA MET A 229 -11.06 -0.82 -11.00
C MET A 229 -10.00 -1.88 -10.67
N PRO A 230 -8.96 -2.06 -11.52
CA PRO A 230 -7.84 -2.94 -11.16
C PRO A 230 -6.99 -2.31 -10.05
N PHE A 231 -6.45 -3.16 -9.17
CA PHE A 231 -5.58 -2.74 -8.07
C PHE A 231 -4.11 -3.13 -8.31
N ILE A 232 -3.21 -2.23 -7.95
CA ILE A 232 -1.78 -2.51 -7.77
C ILE A 232 -1.51 -2.32 -6.28
N THR A 233 -1.16 -3.40 -5.57
CA THR A 233 -0.96 -3.35 -4.12
C THR A 233 0.44 -3.75 -3.71
N VAL A 234 0.89 -3.27 -2.56
CA VAL A 234 2.03 -3.81 -1.82
C VAL A 234 1.63 -3.89 -0.35
N TRP A 235 2.23 -4.81 0.41
CA TRP A 235 2.05 -4.85 1.86
C TRP A 235 2.87 -3.74 2.53
N ASP A 236 2.49 -3.43 3.75
CA ASP A 236 3.35 -2.82 4.74
C ASP A 236 3.64 -3.83 5.86
N ASP A 237 3.73 -3.41 7.11
CA ASP A 237 4.00 -4.26 8.26
C ASP A 237 2.75 -4.98 8.76
N HIS A 238 1.58 -4.33 8.82
CA HIS A 238 0.40 -4.92 9.46
C HIS A 238 -0.25 -6.09 8.69
N GLU A 239 0.12 -6.32 7.43
CA GLU A 239 -0.19 -7.58 6.76
C GLU A 239 0.59 -8.78 7.31
N LEU A 240 1.65 -8.51 8.07
CA LEU A 240 2.45 -9.46 8.83
C LEU A 240 2.24 -9.19 10.33
N THR A 241 2.93 -8.22 10.90
CA THR A 241 2.75 -7.69 12.26
C THR A 241 3.54 -6.39 12.44
N ASN A 242 3.10 -5.52 13.36
CA ASN A 242 3.62 -4.16 13.56
C ASN A 242 5.16 -4.04 13.56
N ASP A 243 5.69 -3.02 12.88
CA ASP A 243 7.10 -2.68 12.73
C ASP A 243 7.98 -3.85 12.21
N THR A 244 7.45 -4.63 11.27
CA THR A 244 8.20 -5.73 10.64
C THR A 244 9.50 -5.25 9.97
N TRP A 245 10.58 -6.01 10.18
CA TRP A 245 11.84 -5.96 9.44
C TRP A 245 12.27 -7.38 9.02
N ARG A 246 13.41 -7.52 8.36
CA ARG A 246 13.84 -8.80 7.74
C ARG A 246 13.78 -9.99 8.70
N ASP A 247 14.35 -9.85 9.89
CA ASP A 247 14.53 -10.96 10.83
C ASP A 247 13.65 -10.87 12.10
N GLY A 248 12.68 -9.95 12.15
CA GLY A 248 11.71 -9.87 13.24
C GLY A 248 10.67 -8.76 13.06
N ALA A 249 9.94 -8.46 14.13
CA ALA A 249 8.98 -7.36 14.19
C ALA A 249 8.87 -6.87 15.65
N GLU A 250 8.25 -5.71 15.89
CA GLU A 250 8.02 -5.22 17.25
C GLU A 250 6.94 -6.04 17.95
N ASN A 251 5.79 -6.23 17.28
CA ASN A 251 4.67 -6.98 17.82
C ASN A 251 4.81 -8.49 17.48
N HIS A 252 5.94 -9.08 17.86
CA HIS A 252 6.16 -10.52 17.78
C HIS A 252 7.07 -11.03 18.90
N ASP A 253 6.58 -12.02 19.65
CA ASP A 253 7.34 -12.70 20.68
C ASP A 253 7.61 -14.17 20.30
N PRO A 254 8.86 -14.52 19.95
CA PRO A 254 9.21 -15.89 19.59
C PRO A 254 8.95 -16.94 20.68
N ALA A 255 8.91 -16.53 21.96
CA ALA A 255 8.68 -17.43 23.07
C ALA A 255 7.22 -17.89 23.17
N THR A 256 6.28 -17.07 22.71
CA THR A 256 4.84 -17.31 22.86
C THR A 256 4.11 -17.53 21.52
N GLU A 257 4.66 -16.99 20.43
CA GLU A 257 4.02 -17.00 19.10
C GLU A 257 4.75 -17.89 18.08
N GLY A 258 5.86 -18.51 18.48
CA GLY A 258 6.68 -19.38 17.63
C GLY A 258 7.68 -18.60 16.77
N LEU A 259 8.31 -19.28 15.82
CA LEU A 259 9.38 -18.66 15.02
C LEU A 259 8.84 -17.57 14.08
N TRP A 260 9.49 -16.39 14.09
CA TRP A 260 9.19 -15.29 13.18
C TRP A 260 9.08 -15.72 11.71
N ALA A 261 10.04 -16.51 11.24
CA ALA A 261 10.03 -17.01 9.86
C ALA A 261 8.76 -17.78 9.51
N GLY A 262 8.17 -18.50 10.49
CA GLY A 262 6.90 -19.20 10.33
C GLY A 262 5.72 -18.24 10.22
N ARG A 263 5.58 -17.28 11.14
CA ARG A 263 4.53 -16.24 11.11
C ARG A 263 4.59 -15.45 9.79
N ARG A 264 5.78 -15.00 9.42
CA ARG A 264 6.08 -14.31 8.16
C ARG A 264 5.63 -15.11 6.93
N GLN A 265 5.98 -16.40 6.87
CA GLN A 265 5.59 -17.24 5.73
C GLN A 265 4.08 -17.41 5.62
N MET A 266 3.39 -17.62 6.74
CA MET A 266 1.92 -17.75 6.77
C MET A 266 1.22 -16.45 6.36
N ALA A 267 1.70 -15.31 6.82
CA ALA A 267 1.22 -13.99 6.43
C ALA A 267 1.38 -13.73 4.92
N ILE A 268 2.59 -13.97 4.39
CA ILE A 268 2.89 -13.83 2.95
C ILE A 268 2.00 -14.75 2.11
N GLN A 269 1.80 -16.00 2.55
CA GLN A 269 0.91 -16.93 1.87
C GLN A 269 -0.52 -16.39 1.83
N ALA A 270 -1.07 -15.94 2.97
CA ALA A 270 -2.41 -15.38 3.02
C ALA A 270 -2.54 -14.13 2.14
N TYR A 271 -1.56 -13.22 2.13
CA TYR A 271 -1.55 -12.05 1.25
C TYR A 271 -1.64 -12.47 -0.23
N HIS A 272 -0.83 -13.44 -0.65
CA HIS A 272 -0.86 -13.95 -2.03
C HIS A 272 -2.14 -14.69 -2.38
N GLU A 273 -2.81 -15.33 -1.43
CA GLU A 273 -4.13 -15.93 -1.65
C GLU A 273 -5.20 -14.86 -1.84
N TRP A 274 -5.14 -13.77 -1.07
CA TRP A 274 -6.24 -12.82 -0.91
C TRP A 274 -6.14 -11.54 -1.74
N MET A 275 -4.96 -11.21 -2.25
CA MET A 275 -4.72 -9.99 -3.04
C MET A 275 -4.60 -10.30 -4.54
N PRO A 276 -5.12 -9.45 -5.44
CA PRO A 276 -5.14 -9.68 -6.89
C PRO A 276 -3.79 -9.37 -7.56
N ILE A 277 -2.69 -9.87 -6.99
CA ILE A 277 -1.33 -9.61 -7.46
C ILE A 277 -0.69 -10.84 -8.13
N ARG A 278 0.25 -10.61 -9.05
CA ARG A 278 1.16 -11.67 -9.53
C ARG A 278 2.25 -11.95 -8.50
N GLN A 279 2.79 -13.17 -8.58
CA GLN A 279 4.04 -13.55 -7.93
C GLN A 279 5.17 -13.45 -8.95
N PRO A 280 6.05 -12.44 -8.87
CA PRO A 280 7.17 -12.30 -9.82
C PRO A 280 8.13 -13.49 -9.80
N ASP A 281 8.22 -14.19 -8.68
CA ASP A 281 9.04 -15.38 -8.48
C ASP A 281 8.35 -16.32 -7.48
N PRO A 282 7.64 -17.37 -7.94
CA PRO A 282 6.95 -18.29 -7.05
C PRO A 282 7.86 -19.03 -6.06
N ALA A 283 9.18 -19.11 -6.33
CA ALA A 283 10.14 -19.69 -5.41
C ALA A 283 10.58 -18.72 -4.30
N ARG A 284 10.27 -17.43 -4.45
CA ARG A 284 10.57 -16.34 -3.52
C ARG A 284 9.32 -15.48 -3.31
N PRO A 285 8.28 -16.00 -2.64
CA PRO A 285 7.00 -15.30 -2.48
C PRO A 285 7.13 -14.00 -1.68
N GLU A 286 8.19 -13.82 -0.90
CA GLU A 286 8.56 -12.56 -0.26
C GLU A 286 8.95 -11.45 -1.26
N ARG A 287 9.30 -11.79 -2.51
CA ARG A 287 9.65 -10.81 -3.54
C ARG A 287 8.42 -10.19 -4.18
N ILE A 288 7.85 -9.16 -3.54
CA ILE A 288 6.64 -8.47 -4.01
C ILE A 288 6.89 -7.26 -4.92
N TYR A 289 8.10 -6.66 -4.85
CA TYR A 289 8.42 -5.46 -5.63
C TYR A 289 8.35 -5.74 -7.14
N ARG A 290 7.80 -4.79 -7.90
CA ARG A 290 7.47 -4.94 -9.32
C ARG A 290 7.29 -3.59 -10.00
N SER A 291 7.23 -3.57 -11.33
CA SER A 291 7.12 -2.32 -12.11
C SER A 291 6.06 -2.40 -13.20
N PHE A 292 5.46 -1.25 -13.48
CA PHE A 292 4.36 -1.09 -14.43
C PHE A 292 4.58 0.15 -15.29
N ASP A 293 4.57 -0.02 -16.60
CA ASP A 293 4.71 1.07 -17.55
C ASP A 293 3.36 1.47 -18.13
N PHE A 294 3.02 2.76 -18.01
CA PHE A 294 1.84 3.34 -18.64
C PHE A 294 2.28 4.09 -19.90
N GLY A 295 2.56 3.32 -20.94
CA GLY A 295 3.18 3.82 -22.17
C GLY A 295 4.47 4.60 -21.89
N ASN A 296 4.64 5.74 -22.53
CA ASN A 296 5.78 6.63 -22.35
C ASN A 296 5.55 7.71 -21.25
N LEU A 297 4.41 7.68 -20.56
CA LEU A 297 4.05 8.76 -19.64
C LEU A 297 4.67 8.55 -18.26
N LEU A 298 4.47 7.38 -17.65
CA LEU A 298 5.03 7.09 -16.34
C LEU A 298 5.42 5.61 -16.20
N SER A 299 6.50 5.38 -15.47
CA SER A 299 6.84 4.06 -14.92
C SER A 299 6.57 4.10 -13.42
N LEU A 300 5.72 3.19 -12.95
CA LEU A 300 5.44 2.97 -11.53
C LEU A 300 6.30 1.81 -11.02
N HIS A 301 7.12 2.06 -10.01
CA HIS A 301 7.92 1.05 -9.33
C HIS A 301 7.38 0.85 -7.91
N MET A 302 6.78 -0.32 -7.67
CA MET A 302 6.31 -0.73 -6.34
C MET A 302 7.48 -1.32 -5.56
N LEU A 303 7.76 -0.78 -4.38
CA LEU A 303 8.88 -1.17 -3.53
C LEU A 303 8.41 -1.98 -2.33
N ASP A 304 9.27 -2.88 -1.85
CA ASP A 304 9.18 -3.43 -0.49
C ASP A 304 10.16 -2.64 0.41
N THR A 305 9.67 -2.11 1.52
CA THR A 305 10.51 -1.48 2.56
C THR A 305 10.32 -2.14 3.92
N ARG A 306 9.95 -3.42 3.97
CA ARG A 306 9.63 -4.15 5.20
C ARG A 306 10.37 -5.48 5.30
N VAL A 307 10.19 -6.38 4.35
CA VAL A 307 10.47 -7.80 4.54
C VAL A 307 11.85 -8.21 4.06
N ILE A 308 12.30 -7.69 2.92
CA ILE A 308 13.45 -8.28 2.22
C ILE A 308 14.78 -7.72 2.74
N GLY A 309 14.91 -6.39 2.68
CA GLY A 309 16.20 -5.74 2.87
C GLY A 309 16.31 -4.86 4.10
N ARG A 310 15.25 -4.77 4.90
CA ARG A 310 15.16 -3.85 6.02
C ARG A 310 15.90 -4.37 7.25
N ASP A 311 16.85 -3.59 7.75
CA ASP A 311 17.48 -3.79 9.05
C ASP A 311 16.58 -3.29 10.19
N LYS A 312 16.73 -3.85 11.40
CA LYS A 312 15.95 -3.45 12.58
C LYS A 312 16.05 -1.95 12.84
N GLN A 313 14.90 -1.33 13.14
CA GLN A 313 14.71 0.06 13.51
C GLN A 313 15.62 0.44 14.69
N LEU A 314 16.15 1.67 14.66
CA LEU A 314 16.81 2.24 15.82
C LEU A 314 15.76 2.68 16.85
N ALA A 315 16.11 2.65 18.13
CA ALA A 315 15.25 3.13 19.21
C ALA A 315 15.94 4.26 19.96
N TYR A 316 15.26 5.39 20.14
CA TYR A 316 15.81 6.55 20.86
C TYR A 316 16.27 6.21 22.27
N ALA A 317 15.57 5.31 22.95
CA ALA A 317 15.92 4.84 24.29
C ALA A 317 17.35 4.29 24.39
N ASN A 318 17.91 3.73 23.32
CA ASN A 318 19.28 3.21 23.30
C ASN A 318 20.36 4.30 23.32
N TYR A 319 19.97 5.55 23.09
CA TYR A 319 20.85 6.72 23.05
C TYR A 319 20.59 7.69 24.20
N VAL A 320 19.69 7.36 25.12
CA VAL A 320 19.39 8.18 26.30
C VAL A 320 20.00 7.53 27.53
N GLY A 321 20.93 8.24 28.17
CA GLY A 321 21.59 7.79 29.39
C GLY A 321 20.66 7.79 30.62
N ALA A 322 21.11 7.16 31.71
CA ALA A 322 20.38 7.15 32.98
C ALA A 322 20.15 8.57 33.55
N ASP A 323 21.01 9.53 33.20
CA ASP A 323 20.90 10.96 33.52
C ASP A 323 19.95 11.73 32.58
N ARG A 324 19.27 11.02 31.66
CA ARG A 324 18.39 11.56 30.60
C ARG A 324 19.12 12.39 29.55
N SER A 325 20.45 12.34 29.50
CA SER A 325 21.21 12.97 28.42
C SER A 325 21.08 12.16 27.13
N PHE A 326 20.98 12.86 26.00
CA PHE A 326 20.92 12.23 24.68
C PHE A 326 22.31 12.19 24.03
N ASN A 327 22.80 10.99 23.72
CA ASN A 327 24.03 10.77 22.98
C ASN A 327 23.79 10.93 21.47
N GLY A 328 23.64 12.19 21.05
CA GLY A 328 23.39 12.53 19.64
C GLY A 328 24.51 12.10 18.69
N ALA A 329 25.76 12.02 19.17
CA ALA A 329 26.89 11.58 18.35
C ALA A 329 26.80 10.09 18.00
N ALA A 330 26.50 9.24 18.98
CA ALA A 330 26.28 7.80 18.74
C ALA A 330 25.04 7.57 17.86
N PHE A 331 23.95 8.28 18.14
CA PHE A 331 22.75 8.21 17.31
C PHE A 331 23.04 8.59 15.85
N LEU A 332 23.74 9.70 15.63
CA LEU A 332 24.08 10.16 14.29
C LEU A 332 24.97 9.15 13.56
N ALA A 333 25.93 8.53 14.25
CA ALA A 333 26.79 7.50 13.67
C ALA A 333 25.99 6.28 13.18
N ASP A 334 25.01 5.82 13.95
CA ASP A 334 24.21 4.64 13.62
C ASP A 334 23.14 4.93 12.55
N VAL A 335 22.43 6.06 12.64
CA VAL A 335 21.35 6.40 11.71
C VAL A 335 21.88 6.73 10.31
N SER A 336 23.12 7.23 10.23
CA SER A 336 23.82 7.53 8.97
C SER A 336 24.77 6.43 8.52
N ALA A 337 24.82 5.29 9.23
CA ALA A 337 25.72 4.19 8.91
C ALA A 337 25.53 3.71 7.46
N PRO A 338 26.59 3.69 6.63
CA PRO A 338 26.48 3.32 5.20
C PRO A 338 25.90 1.93 4.96
N GLY A 339 26.06 1.03 5.92
CA GLY A 339 25.55 -0.35 5.86
C GLY A 339 24.10 -0.51 6.26
N ARG A 340 23.42 0.52 6.80
CA ARG A 340 22.03 0.41 7.26
C ARG A 340 21.06 0.48 6.08
N GLN A 341 20.27 -0.57 5.87
CA GLN A 341 19.48 -0.76 4.66
C GLN A 341 17.97 -0.86 4.93
N LEU A 342 17.18 -0.32 4.00
CA LEU A 342 15.72 -0.43 3.99
C LEU A 342 15.24 -1.41 2.90
N MET A 343 15.79 -1.30 1.69
CA MET A 343 15.43 -2.16 0.55
C MET A 343 16.42 -3.30 0.30
N GLY A 344 17.64 -3.21 0.84
CA GLY A 344 18.71 -4.16 0.58
C GLY A 344 19.29 -4.07 -0.84
N ALA A 345 20.36 -4.82 -1.08
CA ALA A 345 21.14 -4.71 -2.31
C ALA A 345 20.41 -5.20 -3.58
N GLU A 346 19.69 -6.33 -3.51
CA GLU A 346 19.00 -6.90 -4.68
C GLU A 346 17.94 -5.94 -5.23
N GLN A 347 17.07 -5.42 -4.37
CA GLN A 347 16.03 -4.48 -4.77
C GLN A 347 16.61 -3.12 -5.20
N THR A 348 17.69 -2.66 -4.56
CA THR A 348 18.39 -1.43 -4.99
C THR A 348 18.94 -1.57 -6.42
N ALA A 349 19.61 -2.69 -6.72
CA ALA A 349 20.12 -2.97 -8.06
C ALA A 349 19.00 -3.13 -9.08
N TRP A 350 17.90 -3.79 -8.69
CA TRP A 350 16.69 -3.90 -9.50
C TRP A 350 16.11 -2.51 -9.83
N LEU A 351 15.93 -1.64 -8.84
CA LEU A 351 15.36 -0.30 -9.03
C LEU A 351 16.25 0.54 -9.95
N GLN A 352 17.57 0.48 -9.77
CA GLN A 352 18.51 1.15 -10.65
C GLN A 352 18.39 0.68 -12.10
N SER A 353 18.23 -0.64 -12.30
CA SER A 353 18.00 -1.22 -13.62
C SER A 353 16.70 -0.73 -14.24
N GLN A 354 15.60 -0.67 -13.47
CA GLN A 354 14.30 -0.18 -13.96
C GLN A 354 14.36 1.30 -14.34
N MET A 355 14.84 2.17 -13.44
CA MET A 355 14.92 3.61 -13.70
C MET A 355 15.85 3.92 -14.88
N SER A 356 16.99 3.23 -15.00
CA SER A 356 17.94 3.45 -16.09
C SER A 356 17.35 3.08 -17.46
N LYS A 357 16.52 2.03 -17.51
CA LYS A 357 15.85 1.59 -18.75
C LYS A 357 14.66 2.45 -19.12
N SER A 358 13.96 3.01 -18.13
CA SER A 358 12.74 3.77 -18.39
C SER A 358 13.03 5.07 -19.14
N LYS A 359 12.24 5.31 -20.19
CA LYS A 359 12.18 6.57 -20.94
C LYS A 359 10.89 7.35 -20.66
N ALA A 360 10.13 6.93 -19.64
CA ALA A 360 8.87 7.56 -19.31
C ALA A 360 9.10 8.99 -18.77
N THR A 361 8.14 9.89 -18.99
CA THR A 361 8.21 11.27 -18.48
C THR A 361 8.35 11.30 -16.96
N TRP A 362 7.63 10.43 -16.25
CA TRP A 362 7.62 10.36 -14.78
C TRP A 362 8.17 9.02 -14.29
N GLN A 363 8.88 9.06 -13.17
CA GLN A 363 9.21 7.87 -12.37
C GLN A 363 8.43 7.98 -11.06
N VAL A 364 7.50 7.07 -10.84
CA VAL A 364 6.67 7.05 -9.64
C VAL A 364 7.12 5.89 -8.76
N LEU A 365 7.42 6.16 -7.49
CA LEU A 365 7.64 5.13 -6.48
C LEU A 365 6.37 4.97 -5.66
N GLY A 366 5.81 3.76 -5.66
CA GLY A 366 4.77 3.37 -4.71
C GLY A 366 5.39 2.53 -3.60
N GLN A 367 5.32 3.01 -2.37
CA GLN A 367 5.96 2.38 -1.22
C GLN A 367 5.26 2.78 0.09
N GLN A 368 5.75 2.24 1.20
CA GLN A 368 5.07 2.21 2.48
C GLN A 368 5.28 3.48 3.31
N VAL A 369 6.53 3.87 3.56
CA VAL A 369 6.89 4.84 4.62
C VAL A 369 7.44 6.17 4.08
N LEU A 370 7.27 7.28 4.81
CA LEU A 370 7.72 8.60 4.32
C LEU A 370 9.21 8.66 4.00
N MET A 371 9.53 9.19 2.82
CA MET A 371 10.89 9.38 2.30
C MET A 371 11.47 10.74 2.66
N ALA A 372 10.65 11.80 2.67
CA ALA A 372 11.11 13.15 2.99
C ALA A 372 11.77 13.21 4.36
N ARG A 373 12.73 14.14 4.52
CA ARG A 373 13.32 14.42 5.84
C ARG A 373 12.29 15.10 6.71
N MET A 374 11.91 14.44 7.80
CA MET A 374 10.92 14.89 8.77
C MET A 374 11.63 15.11 10.10
N LEU A 375 12.53 16.10 10.12
CA LEU A 375 13.34 16.40 11.29
C LEU A 375 12.61 17.37 12.22
N LEU A 376 12.50 16.99 13.48
CA LEU A 376 11.96 17.84 14.53
C LEU A 376 13.04 18.12 15.58
N PRO A 377 12.97 19.26 16.29
CA PRO A 377 13.86 19.56 17.39
C PRO A 377 13.96 18.40 18.39
N ALA A 378 15.17 17.96 18.73
CA ALA A 378 15.39 16.80 19.61
C ALA A 378 14.60 16.84 20.94
N PRO A 379 14.43 17.98 21.63
CA PRO A 379 13.64 18.03 22.85
C PRO A 379 12.16 17.63 22.66
N MET A 380 11.59 17.90 21.48
CA MET A 380 10.23 17.47 21.14
C MET A 380 10.18 15.96 20.91
N VAL A 381 11.10 15.44 20.09
CA VAL A 381 11.14 14.01 19.74
C VAL A 381 11.42 13.15 20.97
N LEU A 382 12.34 13.58 21.83
CA LEU A 382 12.71 12.89 23.07
C LEU A 382 11.70 13.11 24.20
N GLY A 383 10.65 13.90 23.99
CA GLY A 383 9.61 14.18 24.98
C GLY A 383 10.09 14.98 26.19
N THR A 384 11.25 15.62 26.13
CA THR A 384 11.74 16.51 27.21
C THR A 384 11.01 17.85 27.20
N VAL A 385 10.41 18.21 26.06
CA VAL A 385 9.51 19.35 25.88
C VAL A 385 8.28 18.87 25.12
N GLY A 386 7.09 19.09 25.69
CA GLY A 386 5.84 18.78 25.00
C GLY A 386 5.67 19.65 23.75
N TYR A 387 5.00 19.11 22.73
CA TYR A 387 4.76 19.80 21.44
C TYR A 387 4.22 21.22 21.62
N ALA A 388 3.23 21.44 22.48
CA ALA A 388 2.69 22.78 22.72
C ALA A 388 3.65 23.74 23.43
N ALA A 389 4.45 23.24 24.39
CA ALA A 389 5.45 24.08 25.01
C ALA A 389 6.46 24.54 23.96
N TYR A 390 6.87 23.66 23.06
CA TYR A 390 7.75 24.02 21.95
C TYR A 390 7.09 24.97 20.95
N PHE A 391 5.83 24.74 20.59
CA PHE A 391 5.08 25.62 19.68
C PHE A 391 4.88 27.02 20.28
N ALA A 392 4.71 27.13 21.60
CA ALA A 392 4.66 28.42 22.30
C ALA A 392 5.99 29.16 22.22
N ILE A 393 7.13 28.45 22.30
CA ILE A 393 8.46 29.03 22.12
C ILE A 393 8.63 29.54 20.69
N ALA A 394 8.26 28.74 19.69
CA ALA A 394 8.28 29.15 18.29
C ALA A 394 7.39 30.39 18.04
N ALA A 395 6.24 30.48 18.72
CA ALA A 395 5.38 31.67 18.65
C ALA A 395 6.03 32.92 19.27
N LYS A 396 6.75 32.79 20.40
CA LYS A 396 7.51 33.89 21.01
C LYS A 396 8.60 34.43 20.08
N VAL A 397 9.33 33.54 19.39
CA VAL A 397 10.33 33.92 18.38
C VAL A 397 9.71 34.82 17.30
N ARG A 398 8.57 34.41 16.75
CA ARG A 398 7.86 35.19 15.72
C ARG A 398 7.39 36.55 16.22
N ALA A 399 6.94 36.61 17.47
CA ALA A 399 6.48 37.84 18.11
C ALA A 399 7.63 38.77 18.55
N GLY A 400 8.90 38.39 18.34
CA GLY A 400 10.05 39.15 18.83
C GLY A 400 10.15 39.20 20.35
N VAL A 401 9.48 38.27 21.04
CA VAL A 401 9.49 38.18 22.50
C VAL A 401 10.80 37.55 22.95
N ALA A 402 11.45 38.18 23.93
CA ALA A 402 12.68 37.66 24.51
C ALA A 402 12.45 36.26 25.11
N LEU A 403 13.29 35.32 24.71
CA LEU A 403 13.27 33.95 25.21
C LEU A 403 14.12 33.83 26.47
N SER A 404 13.67 33.01 27.42
CA SER A 404 14.50 32.56 28.53
C SER A 404 15.67 31.69 28.05
N ALA A 405 16.71 31.54 28.87
CA ALA A 405 17.87 30.71 28.54
C ALA A 405 17.48 29.26 28.20
N THR A 406 16.51 28.69 28.92
CA THR A 406 15.98 27.35 28.66
C THR A 406 15.31 27.26 27.28
N GLU A 407 14.51 28.25 26.91
CA GLU A 407 13.83 28.29 25.61
C GLU A 407 14.83 28.46 24.46
N GLN A 408 15.88 29.28 24.67
CA GLN A 408 16.98 29.41 23.70
C GLN A 408 17.71 28.08 23.52
N GLN A 409 17.99 27.35 24.61
CA GLN A 409 18.63 26.03 24.54
C GLN A 409 17.75 25.01 23.79
N GLN A 410 16.43 25.04 24.02
CA GLN A 410 15.48 24.15 23.33
C GLN A 410 15.39 24.44 21.83
N LEU A 411 15.46 25.71 21.42
CA LEU A 411 15.53 26.09 20.00
C LEU A 411 16.87 25.76 19.34
N ALA A 412 17.96 25.87 20.09
CA ALA A 412 19.31 25.57 19.59
C ALA A 412 19.57 24.06 19.45
N ALA A 413 18.68 23.21 19.96
CA ALA A 413 18.86 21.76 19.93
C ALA A 413 18.78 21.22 18.48
N THR A 414 19.75 20.38 18.13
CA THR A 414 19.84 19.76 16.81
C THR A 414 18.55 19.00 16.48
N PRO A 415 17.91 19.25 15.32
CA PRO A 415 16.80 18.44 14.87
C PRO A 415 17.21 17.00 14.59
N ILE A 416 16.34 16.06 14.94
CA ILE A 416 16.50 14.62 14.71
C ILE A 416 15.23 14.07 14.06
N PRO A 417 15.30 12.93 13.36
CA PRO A 417 14.13 12.26 12.78
C PRO A 417 12.95 12.14 13.74
N TYR A 418 11.72 12.46 13.34
CA TYR A 418 10.58 12.15 14.22
C TYR A 418 10.18 10.66 14.17
N ASN A 419 10.49 9.97 13.05
CA ASN A 419 10.13 8.58 12.82
C ASN A 419 11.36 7.77 12.35
N LEU A 420 11.84 6.85 13.19
CA LEU A 420 12.98 5.96 12.89
C LEU A 420 12.57 4.68 12.15
N ASP A 421 11.26 4.42 12.06
CA ASP A 421 10.68 3.36 11.27
C ASP A 421 10.68 3.77 9.77
N ALA A 422 10.46 5.04 9.45
CA ALA A 422 10.52 5.55 8.08
C ALA A 422 11.94 5.70 7.49
N TRP A 423 12.07 6.19 6.25
CA TRP A 423 13.37 6.40 5.57
C TRP A 423 14.33 7.30 6.34
N ASP A 424 13.81 8.11 7.26
CA ASP A 424 14.56 8.99 8.15
C ASP A 424 15.46 8.22 9.14
N GLY A 425 15.11 6.98 9.47
CA GLY A 425 15.99 6.05 10.17
C GLY A 425 17.10 5.48 9.28
N TYR A 426 16.93 5.46 7.96
CA TYR A 426 17.79 4.75 6.99
C TYR A 426 18.46 5.74 6.02
N GLN A 427 19.19 6.72 6.54
CA GLN A 427 19.62 7.89 5.78
C GLN A 427 20.47 7.51 4.55
N ALA A 428 21.44 6.61 4.70
CA ALA A 428 22.29 6.18 3.58
C ALA A 428 21.50 5.47 2.46
N ALA A 429 20.50 4.65 2.82
CA ALA A 429 19.62 4.00 1.87
C ALA A 429 18.76 5.03 1.12
N ARG A 430 18.23 6.04 1.82
CA ARG A 430 17.50 7.16 1.20
C ARG A 430 18.37 7.90 0.17
N GLU A 431 19.57 8.29 0.58
CA GLU A 431 20.48 9.03 -0.32
C GLU A 431 20.87 8.20 -1.55
N THR A 432 20.92 6.88 -1.44
CA THR A 432 21.16 6.00 -2.59
C THR A 432 20.06 6.14 -3.64
N VAL A 433 18.79 6.14 -3.23
CA VAL A 433 17.65 6.30 -4.15
C VAL A 433 17.57 7.71 -4.71
N LEU A 434 17.74 8.74 -3.87
CA LEU A 434 17.71 10.13 -4.32
C LEU A 434 18.84 10.43 -5.32
N ASN A 435 20.06 9.98 -5.04
CA ASN A 435 21.19 10.15 -5.96
C ASN A 435 21.00 9.37 -7.26
N MET A 436 20.38 8.18 -7.21
CA MET A 436 20.03 7.41 -8.40
C MET A 436 19.09 8.21 -9.31
N ALA A 437 17.98 8.72 -8.77
CA ALA A 437 17.02 9.51 -9.53
C ALA A 437 17.63 10.82 -10.07
N ARG A 438 18.44 11.50 -9.25
CA ARG A 438 19.13 12.74 -9.64
C ARG A 438 20.14 12.52 -10.78
N THR A 439 20.98 11.49 -10.65
CA THR A 439 22.02 11.17 -11.65
C THR A 439 21.42 10.74 -12.98
N LEU A 440 20.28 10.05 -12.95
CA LEU A 440 19.54 9.64 -14.14
C LEU A 440 18.58 10.71 -14.67
N ASP A 441 18.61 11.92 -14.10
CA ASP A 441 17.76 13.07 -14.43
C ASP A 441 16.25 12.75 -14.49
N LYS A 442 15.74 12.01 -13.49
CA LYS A 442 14.35 11.56 -13.45
C LYS A 442 13.40 12.60 -12.84
N ASN A 443 12.16 12.63 -13.32
CA ASN A 443 11.07 13.35 -12.66
C ASN A 443 10.45 12.42 -11.61
N LEU A 444 11.02 12.46 -10.40
CA LEU A 444 10.65 11.56 -9.33
C LEU A 444 9.40 12.05 -8.58
N VAL A 445 8.42 11.17 -8.44
CA VAL A 445 7.26 11.31 -7.55
C VAL A 445 7.24 10.11 -6.61
N VAL A 446 7.16 10.33 -5.31
CA VAL A 446 7.07 9.27 -4.29
C VAL A 446 5.69 9.30 -3.66
N LEU A 447 5.10 8.12 -3.49
CA LEU A 447 3.84 7.91 -2.79
C LEU A 447 4.12 7.05 -1.55
N ALA A 448 3.54 7.46 -0.43
CA ALA A 448 3.76 6.85 0.89
C ALA A 448 2.43 6.76 1.67
N GLY A 449 2.34 5.80 2.58
CA GLY A 449 1.24 5.59 3.53
C GLY A 449 1.74 5.63 4.98
N ASP A 450 1.50 4.54 5.72
CA ASP A 450 1.96 4.22 7.10
C ASP A 450 1.46 5.20 8.19
N THR A 451 1.77 6.48 8.04
CA THR A 451 1.68 7.47 9.13
C THR A 451 0.26 7.92 9.50
N HIS A 452 -0.77 7.44 8.79
CA HIS A 452 -2.20 7.78 8.97
C HIS A 452 -2.59 9.26 8.80
N ASN A 453 -1.66 10.09 8.32
CA ASN A 453 -1.84 11.52 8.09
C ASN A 453 -1.50 11.83 6.62
N ALA A 454 -1.92 13.00 6.13
CA ALA A 454 -1.58 13.42 4.78
C ALA A 454 -0.38 14.37 4.79
N TRP A 455 0.53 14.20 3.83
CA TRP A 455 1.76 14.97 3.72
C TRP A 455 2.05 15.31 2.26
N ALA A 456 2.67 16.47 2.00
CA ALA A 456 3.34 16.73 0.73
C ALA A 456 4.67 17.44 0.96
N SER A 457 5.75 16.90 0.41
CA SER A 457 7.10 17.36 0.69
C SER A 457 7.96 17.46 -0.56
N ASP A 458 8.86 18.43 -0.57
CA ASP A 458 9.96 18.48 -1.52
C ASP A 458 11.02 17.43 -1.14
N LEU A 459 11.52 16.67 -2.12
CA LEU A 459 12.59 15.71 -1.90
C LEU A 459 13.92 16.34 -2.28
N LEU A 460 14.76 16.54 -1.27
CA LEU A 460 16.10 17.10 -1.40
C LEU A 460 17.16 16.03 -1.11
N ASP A 461 18.24 15.97 -1.87
CA ASP A 461 19.40 15.14 -1.49
C ASP A 461 20.15 15.74 -0.29
N ALA A 462 21.19 15.06 0.21
CA ALA A 462 21.99 15.52 1.34
C ALA A 462 22.67 16.89 1.10
N GLY A 463 22.88 17.29 -0.15
CA GLY A 463 23.42 18.59 -0.55
C GLY A 463 22.34 19.67 -0.71
N GLY A 464 21.07 19.36 -0.40
CA GLY A 464 19.95 20.29 -0.56
C GLY A 464 19.47 20.46 -2.00
N GLN A 465 19.89 19.60 -2.93
CA GLN A 465 19.48 19.70 -4.33
C GLN A 465 18.09 19.07 -4.54
N PRO A 466 17.18 19.70 -5.29
CA PRO A 466 15.87 19.13 -5.61
C PRO A 466 15.96 17.86 -6.48
N VAL A 467 15.32 16.78 -6.01
CA VAL A 467 15.30 15.46 -6.67
C VAL A 467 13.90 15.08 -7.13
N GLY A 468 12.86 15.46 -6.39
CA GLY A 468 11.48 15.12 -6.71
C GLY A 468 10.51 15.65 -5.67
N VAL A 469 9.33 15.04 -5.61
CA VAL A 469 8.32 15.34 -4.59
C VAL A 469 7.77 14.06 -3.98
N GLU A 470 7.25 14.16 -2.77
CA GLU A 470 6.52 13.10 -2.09
C GLU A 470 5.09 13.54 -1.79
N PHE A 471 4.14 12.65 -2.02
CA PHE A 471 2.75 12.75 -1.56
C PHE A 471 2.46 11.60 -0.58
N GLY A 472 2.46 11.90 0.71
CA GLY A 472 2.02 11.00 1.78
C GLY A 472 0.49 10.99 1.88
N VAL A 473 -0.09 9.80 1.82
CA VAL A 473 -1.53 9.56 1.68
C VAL A 473 -2.15 9.32 3.05
N PRO A 474 -3.30 9.95 3.37
CA PRO A 474 -4.00 9.69 4.63
C PRO A 474 -4.51 8.25 4.69
N SER A 475 -4.80 7.79 5.90
CA SER A 475 -5.43 6.49 6.11
C SER A 475 -6.88 6.45 5.62
N VAL A 476 -7.31 5.25 5.21
CA VAL A 476 -8.73 4.94 4.93
C VAL A 476 -9.54 5.03 6.22
N THR A 477 -9.05 4.44 7.32
CA THR A 477 -9.73 4.48 8.63
C THR A 477 -8.80 4.57 9.83
N SER A 478 -7.54 4.15 9.72
CA SER A 478 -6.61 4.10 10.86
C SER A 478 -6.43 5.49 11.49
N PRO A 479 -6.38 5.61 12.83
CA PRO A 479 -6.30 6.91 13.50
C PRO A 479 -4.93 7.55 13.33
N GLY A 480 -4.91 8.87 13.12
CA GLY A 480 -3.70 9.67 12.94
C GLY A 480 -3.29 10.40 14.22
N PHE A 481 -2.59 11.51 14.03
CA PHE A 481 -2.06 12.31 15.12
C PHE A 481 -3.14 12.85 16.06
N GLU A 482 -4.37 13.01 15.61
CA GLU A 482 -5.48 13.44 16.46
C GLU A 482 -5.74 12.50 17.64
N THR A 483 -5.36 11.22 17.53
CA THR A 483 -5.52 10.25 18.62
C THR A 483 -4.32 10.24 19.57
N TYR A 484 -3.12 10.52 19.06
CA TYR A 484 -1.88 10.59 19.87
C TYR A 484 -1.74 11.95 20.58
N PHE A 485 -2.40 12.99 20.07
CA PHE A 485 -2.38 14.35 20.60
C PHE A 485 -3.82 14.88 20.87
N PRO A 486 -4.65 14.17 21.66
CA PRO A 486 -6.09 14.43 21.74
C PRO A 486 -6.46 15.77 22.40
N THR A 487 -5.52 16.41 23.10
CA THR A 487 -5.73 17.70 23.76
C THR A 487 -5.41 18.89 22.86
N TYR A 488 -4.99 18.67 21.62
CA TYR A 488 -4.53 19.71 20.71
C TYR A 488 -5.42 19.78 19.48
N ASP A 489 -5.61 20.99 18.98
CA ASP A 489 -6.23 21.22 17.69
C ASP A 489 -5.32 20.65 16.58
N PRO A 490 -5.78 19.67 15.78
CA PRO A 490 -4.97 19.08 14.72
C PRO A 490 -4.45 20.11 13.71
N ALA A 491 -5.21 21.17 13.41
CA ALA A 491 -4.76 22.22 12.49
C ALA A 491 -3.53 22.97 13.02
N THR A 492 -3.43 23.13 14.35
CA THR A 492 -2.26 23.71 15.01
C THR A 492 -1.05 22.79 14.89
N ILE A 493 -1.23 21.47 15.03
CA ILE A 493 -0.14 20.49 14.84
C ILE A 493 0.36 20.54 13.40
N ALA A 494 -0.55 20.45 12.42
CA ALA A 494 -0.23 20.47 11.00
C ALA A 494 0.57 21.73 10.61
N THR A 495 0.05 22.90 10.96
CA THR A 495 0.72 24.19 10.68
C THR A 495 2.09 24.28 11.34
N SER A 496 2.25 23.72 12.54
CA SER A 496 3.52 23.76 13.25
C SER A 496 4.54 22.79 12.65
N MET A 497 4.12 21.63 12.16
CA MET A 497 4.97 20.70 11.41
C MET A 497 5.48 21.36 10.13
N GLU A 498 4.60 21.97 9.33
CA GLU A 498 4.98 22.71 8.11
C GLU A 498 6.00 23.83 8.39
N GLN A 499 5.92 24.46 9.56
CA GLN A 499 6.86 25.52 9.96
C GLN A 499 8.23 24.99 10.41
N LEU A 500 8.25 23.83 11.08
CA LEU A 500 9.48 23.27 11.66
C LEU A 500 10.25 22.41 10.64
N ILE A 501 9.54 21.78 9.71
CA ILE A 501 10.10 20.83 8.75
C ILE A 501 10.24 21.54 7.40
N GLY A 502 11.45 22.01 7.10
CA GLY A 502 11.71 22.84 5.91
C GLY A 502 11.17 22.29 4.58
N PRO A 503 11.35 20.99 4.25
CA PRO A 503 10.83 20.43 3.00
C PRO A 503 9.31 20.22 2.95
N LEU A 504 8.61 20.27 4.10
CA LEU A 504 7.19 19.94 4.19
C LEU A 504 6.32 21.13 3.73
N GLN A 505 5.49 20.91 2.72
CA GLN A 505 4.64 21.93 2.09
C GLN A 505 3.15 21.79 2.44
N TYR A 506 2.75 20.63 2.96
CA TYR A 506 1.38 20.38 3.39
C TYR A 506 1.32 19.27 4.43
N ALA A 507 0.53 19.47 5.48
CA ALA A 507 0.12 18.46 6.45
C ALA A 507 -1.39 18.51 6.72
N GLU A 508 -2.01 17.34 6.89
CA GLU A 508 -3.35 17.19 7.46
C GLU A 508 -3.36 16.00 8.41
N THR A 509 -3.63 16.27 9.68
CA THR A 509 -3.27 15.38 10.80
C THR A 509 -4.47 14.76 11.52
N ALA A 510 -5.68 14.89 10.96
CA ALA A 510 -6.91 14.38 11.58
C ALA A 510 -7.85 13.65 10.63
N SER A 511 -7.77 13.94 9.33
CA SER A 511 -8.79 13.51 8.38
C SER A 511 -8.46 12.21 7.69
N ARG A 512 -9.50 11.42 7.39
CA ARG A 512 -9.40 10.14 6.67
C ARG A 512 -9.81 10.32 5.22
N GLY A 513 -9.14 9.62 4.31
CA GLY A 513 -9.28 9.92 2.89
C GLY A 513 -8.40 9.09 1.98
N PHE A 514 -8.22 9.60 0.78
CA PHE A 514 -7.35 9.04 -0.25
C PHE A 514 -6.85 10.16 -1.16
N VAL A 515 -5.84 9.87 -1.98
CA VAL A 515 -5.33 10.81 -2.97
C VAL A 515 -5.78 10.37 -4.36
N VAL A 516 -6.36 11.29 -5.13
CA VAL A 516 -6.49 11.10 -6.58
C VAL A 516 -5.26 11.71 -7.25
N LEU A 517 -4.42 10.87 -7.85
CA LEU A 517 -3.22 11.30 -8.56
C LEU A 517 -3.51 11.34 -10.06
N THR A 518 -3.46 12.52 -10.68
CA THR A 518 -3.57 12.68 -12.13
C THR A 518 -2.21 13.01 -12.71
N VAL A 519 -1.72 12.15 -13.60
CA VAL A 519 -0.41 12.29 -14.25
C VAL A 519 -0.62 12.61 -15.72
N THR A 520 0.09 13.61 -16.23
CA THR A 520 0.07 14.07 -17.63
C THR A 520 1.50 14.40 -18.08
N PRO A 521 1.78 14.58 -19.38
CA PRO A 521 3.12 14.97 -19.82
C PRO A 521 3.62 16.28 -19.20
N SER A 522 2.72 17.18 -18.80
CA SER A 522 3.06 18.52 -18.28
C SER A 522 3.05 18.64 -16.76
N GLU A 523 2.42 17.71 -16.03
CA GLU A 523 2.33 17.76 -14.57
C GLU A 523 1.91 16.42 -13.96
N THR A 524 2.27 16.25 -12.69
CA THR A 524 1.63 15.30 -11.77
C THR A 524 0.88 16.08 -10.70
N ARG A 525 -0.42 15.82 -10.55
CA ARG A 525 -1.33 16.53 -9.64
C ARG A 525 -1.93 15.57 -8.62
N ALA A 526 -1.86 15.91 -7.35
CA ALA A 526 -2.45 15.18 -6.23
C ALA A 526 -3.64 15.95 -5.65
N GLU A 527 -4.82 15.35 -5.68
CA GLU A 527 -6.05 15.85 -5.06
C GLU A 527 -6.30 15.06 -3.76
N TYR A 528 -6.12 15.70 -2.62
CA TYR A 528 -6.40 15.12 -1.30
C TYR A 528 -7.89 15.20 -1.01
N ARG A 529 -8.51 14.03 -0.97
CA ARG A 529 -9.95 13.86 -0.83
C ARG A 529 -10.27 13.16 0.46
N TYR A 530 -11.16 13.75 1.24
CA TYR A 530 -11.45 13.30 2.60
C TYR A 530 -12.93 13.06 2.81
N VAL A 531 -13.25 12.14 3.73
CA VAL A 531 -14.59 11.99 4.29
C VAL A 531 -14.70 12.78 5.60
N ASP A 532 -15.90 13.25 5.93
CA ASP A 532 -16.16 13.97 7.20
C ASP A 532 -16.31 13.03 8.40
N THR A 533 -16.58 11.73 8.17
CA THR A 533 -16.67 10.73 9.22
C THR A 533 -16.37 9.32 8.71
N ILE A 534 -15.84 8.48 9.60
CA ILE A 534 -15.77 7.02 9.46
C ILE A 534 -16.63 6.31 10.51
N ARG A 535 -17.38 7.07 11.34
CA ARG A 535 -18.19 6.54 12.45
C ARG A 535 -19.66 6.32 12.08
N SER A 536 -20.07 6.78 10.91
CA SER A 536 -21.41 6.61 10.33
C SER A 536 -21.28 6.27 8.85
N LYS A 537 -22.20 5.47 8.31
CA LYS A 537 -22.27 5.20 6.86
C LYS A 537 -22.84 6.37 6.05
N THR A 538 -23.45 7.35 6.72
CA THR A 538 -23.83 8.63 6.10
C THR A 538 -22.69 9.62 6.28
N TYR A 539 -22.05 9.99 5.17
CA TYR A 539 -20.89 10.87 5.15
C TYR A 539 -20.95 11.83 3.96
N LYS A 540 -20.12 12.88 4.02
CA LYS A 540 -19.79 13.76 2.90
C LYS A 540 -18.32 13.58 2.55
N ALA A 541 -18.01 13.68 1.26
CA ALA A 541 -16.65 13.66 0.77
C ALA A 541 -16.34 14.90 -0.06
N SER A 542 -15.15 15.47 0.13
CA SER A 542 -14.70 16.65 -0.58
C SER A 542 -13.19 16.64 -0.81
N VAL A 543 -12.76 17.28 -1.90
CA VAL A 543 -11.36 17.63 -2.10
C VAL A 543 -11.06 18.85 -1.23
N ARG A 544 -10.03 18.77 -0.39
CA ARG A 544 -9.63 19.89 0.49
C ARG A 544 -8.31 20.53 0.10
N LYS A 545 -7.42 19.77 -0.55
CA LYS A 545 -6.13 20.27 -1.01
C LYS A 545 -5.81 19.70 -2.38
N THR A 546 -5.30 20.54 -3.27
CA THR A 546 -4.73 20.12 -4.55
C THR A 546 -3.33 20.69 -4.68
N LEU A 547 -2.38 19.83 -4.99
CA LEU A 547 -0.97 20.16 -5.18
C LEU A 547 -0.47 19.54 -6.48
N ARG A 548 0.59 20.09 -7.06
CA ARG A 548 1.19 19.53 -8.28
C ARG A 548 2.71 19.69 -8.30
N THR A 549 3.33 18.97 -9.21
CA THR A 549 4.72 19.15 -9.61
C THR A 549 4.82 19.14 -11.15
N LEU A 550 5.83 19.81 -11.70
CA LEU A 550 6.05 19.91 -13.15
C LEU A 550 7.33 19.14 -13.52
N PRO A 551 7.44 18.62 -14.76
CA PRO A 551 8.61 17.87 -15.17
C PRO A 551 9.81 18.80 -15.38
N GLY A 552 11.00 18.23 -15.31
CA GLY A 552 12.28 18.88 -15.56
C GLY A 552 13.04 19.23 -14.27
N PRO A 553 14.38 19.26 -14.34
CA PRO A 553 15.24 19.43 -13.17
C PRO A 553 15.01 20.75 -12.41
N ALA A 554 14.53 21.80 -13.08
CA ALA A 554 14.22 23.09 -12.47
C ALA A 554 12.86 23.13 -11.72
N SER A 555 12.07 22.06 -11.78
CA SER A 555 10.67 22.06 -11.32
C SER A 555 10.31 20.90 -10.38
N ARG A 556 11.33 20.20 -9.85
CA ARG A 556 11.23 19.13 -8.84
C ARG A 556 10.86 19.66 -7.45
N LYS A 557 9.71 20.32 -7.35
CA LYS A 557 9.14 20.84 -6.11
C LYS A 557 7.62 20.84 -6.18
N ILE A 558 6.98 20.91 -5.02
CA ILE A 558 5.55 21.06 -4.85
C ILE A 558 5.13 22.49 -5.20
N LEU A 559 4.02 22.59 -5.92
CA LEU A 559 3.36 23.83 -6.31
C LEU A 559 1.88 23.76 -5.93
N ALA A 560 1.28 24.91 -5.67
CA ALA A 560 -0.17 25.04 -5.67
C ALA A 560 -0.72 24.74 -7.08
N ALA A 561 -1.82 23.99 -7.13
CA ALA A 561 -2.46 23.56 -8.38
C ALA A 561 -3.51 24.54 -8.89
#